data_AF-A0A226WX57-F1
#
_entry.id   AF-A0A226WX57-F1
#
_cell.length_a   1.000
_cell.length_b   1.000
_cell.length_c   1.000
_cell.angle_alpha   90.00
_cell.angle_beta   90.00
_cell.angle_gamma   90.00
#
_symmetry.space_group_name_H-M   'P 1'
#
loop_
_entity.id
_entity.type
_entity.pdbx_description
1 polymer ?
#
loop_
_entity_poly.entity_id
_entity_poly.type
_entity_poly.pdbx_seq_one_letter_code
_entity_poly.pdbx_strand_id
1 'polypeptide(L)'
;MKLVFQQTRMGKAVSTTVMMPLVEAISASVIRNPHALTSVARLKQHDGFTYMHSVAVCALMTALACELELDEQTIREAGAAGLMHDIGKSLMRLDVLNKPGKLTAEEFEIAKIHPEDGWRLLQGANVSAGVLQVALHHHEKVDGSGYPHKLSGDAIPLLARMAAVCDVYDAVTSDRPYKAAWQPVKALRSMASWEAHFDKTIFAAFVKCIGIYPVGTLVRLESRHLAVVLDQNRGAISAPVVKKFFSTKSNQPVIPHVLNLEKAQGSDRIVRVEDPKAWNFPHLTDNWLLVS
;
A
#
# COMPACT_ATOMS: atom_id res chain seq x y z
N MET A 1 -0.17 16.18 -5.05
CA MET A 1 0.36 15.70 -6.35
C MET A 1 -0.42 16.16 -7.58
N LYS A 2 -1.77 16.27 -7.56
CA LYS A 2 -2.55 16.67 -8.76
C LYS A 2 -2.01 17.94 -9.44
N LEU A 3 -1.69 18.97 -8.66
CA LEU A 3 -1.09 20.21 -9.15
C LEU A 3 0.31 19.98 -9.74
N VAL A 4 1.18 19.21 -9.07
CA VAL A 4 2.53 18.89 -9.56
C VAL A 4 2.45 18.18 -10.91
N PHE A 5 1.59 17.15 -11.04
CA PHE A 5 1.36 16.45 -12.31
C PHE A 5 0.89 17.39 -13.41
N GLN A 6 -0.06 18.28 -13.13
CA GLN A 6 -0.55 19.27 -14.10
C GLN A 6 0.54 20.25 -14.51
N GLN A 7 1.34 20.75 -13.56
CA GLN A 7 2.44 21.67 -13.83
C GLN A 7 3.55 21.02 -14.67
N THR A 8 3.93 19.78 -14.36
CA THR A 8 4.90 19.01 -15.13
C THR A 8 4.42 18.78 -16.57
N ARG A 9 3.12 18.53 -16.76
CA ARG A 9 2.51 18.43 -18.10
C ARG A 9 2.53 19.72 -18.89
N MET A 10 2.55 20.86 -18.21
CA MET A 10 2.74 22.18 -18.82
C MET A 10 4.22 22.53 -19.02
N GLY A 11 5.15 21.57 -18.82
CA GLY A 11 6.59 21.76 -18.99
C GLY A 11 7.27 22.48 -17.83
N LYS A 12 6.59 22.68 -16.69
CA LYS A 12 7.21 23.28 -15.51
C LYS A 12 8.08 22.25 -14.78
N ALA A 13 9.20 22.70 -14.24
CA ALA A 13 10.06 21.88 -13.39
C ALA A 13 9.29 21.33 -12.18
N VAL A 14 9.64 20.11 -11.78
CA VAL A 14 9.07 19.47 -10.59
C VAL A 14 9.51 20.23 -9.34
N SER A 15 8.55 20.80 -8.62
CA SER A 15 8.83 21.54 -7.38
C SER A 15 8.79 20.60 -6.17
N THR A 16 9.98 20.26 -5.65
CA THR A 16 10.14 19.49 -4.41
C THR A 16 9.69 20.25 -3.18
N THR A 17 9.72 21.58 -3.20
CA THR A 17 9.24 22.47 -2.13
C THR A 17 7.79 22.18 -1.72
N VAL A 18 6.93 21.77 -2.67
CA VAL A 18 5.53 21.44 -2.39
C VAL A 18 5.36 19.99 -1.93
N MET A 19 6.25 19.09 -2.33
CA MET A 19 6.14 17.66 -2.05
C MET A 19 6.76 17.27 -0.72
N MET A 20 7.91 17.82 -0.35
CA MET A 20 8.61 17.45 0.88
C MET A 20 7.80 17.69 2.16
N PRO A 21 7.08 18.82 2.33
CA PRO A 21 6.23 19.00 3.51
C PRO A 21 5.13 17.93 3.63
N LEU A 22 4.62 17.43 2.50
CA LEU A 22 3.65 16.33 2.49
C LEU A 22 4.31 15.01 2.91
N VAL A 23 5.52 14.73 2.41
CA VAL A 23 6.31 13.56 2.83
C VAL A 23 6.57 13.60 4.33
N GLU A 24 6.97 14.75 4.88
CA GLU A 24 7.21 14.90 6.32
C GLU A 24 5.92 14.69 7.14
N ALA A 25 4.80 15.26 6.71
CA ALA A 25 3.52 15.09 7.40
C ALA A 25 3.05 13.61 7.39
N ILE A 26 3.16 12.93 6.24
CA ILE A 26 2.86 11.51 6.11
C ILE A 26 3.81 10.69 6.98
N SER A 27 5.12 10.93 6.86
CA SER A 27 6.14 10.14 7.54
C SER A 27 6.03 10.28 9.05
N ALA A 28 5.86 11.50 9.56
CA ALA A 28 5.62 11.74 10.99
C ALA A 28 4.35 11.02 11.49
N SER A 29 3.31 10.94 10.66
CA SER A 29 2.10 10.21 11.01
C SER A 29 2.29 8.69 11.00
N VAL A 30 3.03 8.15 10.02
CA VAL A 30 3.40 6.72 9.97
C VAL A 30 4.27 6.35 11.16
N ILE A 31 5.30 7.14 11.48
CA ILE A 31 6.21 6.87 12.59
C ILE A 31 5.45 6.84 13.93
N ARG A 32 4.51 7.77 14.13
CA ARG A 32 3.64 7.77 15.32
C ARG A 32 2.72 6.55 15.38
N ASN A 33 2.14 6.14 14.26
CA ASN A 33 1.26 4.97 14.19
C ASN A 33 1.38 4.25 12.83
N PRO A 34 2.28 3.26 12.72
CA PRO A 34 2.56 2.59 11.44
C PRO A 34 1.33 1.89 10.85
N HIS A 35 0.44 1.38 11.70
CA HIS A 35 -0.74 0.63 11.28
C HIS A 35 -1.92 1.54 10.90
N ALA A 36 -2.01 2.76 11.48
CA ALA A 36 -3.07 3.71 11.16
C ALA A 36 -3.05 4.17 9.69
N LEU A 37 -1.87 4.28 9.06
CA LEU A 37 -1.79 4.81 7.69
C LEU A 37 -2.09 3.77 6.58
N THR A 38 -1.98 2.48 6.88
CA THR A 38 -2.59 1.44 6.02
C THR A 38 -4.11 1.58 5.96
N SER A 39 -4.73 2.18 6.99
CA SER A 39 -6.15 2.52 7.03
C SER A 39 -6.47 3.79 6.23
N VAL A 40 -5.55 4.76 6.18
CA VAL A 40 -5.68 5.97 5.35
C VAL A 40 -5.60 5.61 3.87
N ALA A 41 -4.75 4.65 3.48
CA ALA A 41 -4.76 4.07 2.14
C ALA A 41 -6.12 3.44 1.76
N ARG A 42 -7.00 3.13 2.73
CA ARG A 42 -8.36 2.59 2.47
C ARG A 42 -9.45 3.65 2.37
N LEU A 43 -9.25 4.88 2.86
CA LEU A 43 -10.27 5.94 2.84
C LEU A 43 -10.44 6.59 1.45
N LYS A 44 -10.26 5.82 0.38
CA LYS A 44 -10.35 6.30 -1.01
C LYS A 44 -11.81 6.54 -1.38
N GLN A 45 -12.28 7.77 -1.31
CA GLN A 45 -13.45 8.20 -2.07
C GLN A 45 -13.11 9.38 -2.99
N HIS A 46 -13.51 9.20 -4.26
CA HIS A 46 -13.75 10.23 -5.26
C HIS A 46 -12.72 11.37 -5.34
N ASP A 47 -11.54 11.11 -5.93
CA ASP A 47 -10.92 11.95 -6.98
C ASP A 47 -9.44 11.58 -7.22
N GLY A 48 -9.07 11.44 -8.51
CA GLY A 48 -7.67 11.36 -8.97
C GLY A 48 -6.88 10.13 -8.51
N PHE A 49 -7.16 8.97 -9.13
CA PHE A 49 -6.53 7.66 -8.87
C PHE A 49 -5.00 7.71 -8.64
N THR A 50 -4.26 8.45 -9.47
CA THR A 50 -2.79 8.52 -9.41
C THR A 50 -2.27 9.26 -8.17
N TYR A 51 -2.96 10.29 -7.67
CA TYR A 51 -2.49 11.04 -6.50
C TYR A 51 -2.59 10.22 -5.22
N MET A 52 -3.75 9.58 -5.01
CA MET A 52 -3.98 8.76 -3.82
C MET A 52 -3.07 7.53 -3.81
N HIS A 53 -2.76 6.99 -4.99
CA HIS A 53 -1.76 5.94 -5.15
C HIS A 53 -0.38 6.40 -4.65
N SER A 54 0.15 7.53 -5.13
CA SER A 54 1.45 8.04 -4.67
C SER A 54 1.50 8.32 -3.17
N VAL A 55 0.42 8.83 -2.57
CA VAL A 55 0.34 9.04 -1.11
C VAL A 55 0.32 7.71 -0.35
N ALA A 56 -0.39 6.70 -0.85
CA ALA A 56 -0.40 5.38 -0.24
C ALA A 56 0.98 4.70 -0.33
N VAL A 57 1.63 4.74 -1.49
CA VAL A 57 2.99 4.20 -1.67
C VAL A 57 4.01 4.94 -0.81
N CYS A 58 3.90 6.27 -0.66
CA CYS A 58 4.69 7.04 0.30
C CYS A 58 4.55 6.49 1.72
N ALA A 59 3.32 6.29 2.20
CA ALA A 59 3.06 5.76 3.54
C ALA A 59 3.60 4.33 3.72
N LEU A 60 3.39 3.46 2.74
CA LEU A 60 3.85 2.07 2.75
C LEU A 60 5.37 1.98 2.76
N MET A 61 6.04 2.80 1.95
CA MET A 61 7.50 2.89 1.90
C MET A 61 8.10 3.35 3.23
N THR A 62 7.53 4.40 3.84
CA THR A 62 7.97 4.85 5.17
C THR A 62 7.80 3.74 6.21
N ALA A 63 6.63 3.08 6.21
CA ALA A 63 6.33 2.04 7.20
C ALA A 63 7.25 0.81 7.04
N LEU A 64 7.53 0.42 5.80
CA LEU A 64 8.47 -0.65 5.48
C LEU A 64 9.91 -0.28 5.86
N ALA A 65 10.33 0.97 5.64
CA ALA A 65 11.64 1.44 6.05
C ALA A 65 11.81 1.39 7.59
N CYS A 66 10.77 1.76 8.34
CA CYS A 66 10.77 1.62 9.80
C CYS A 66 10.84 0.15 10.25
N GLU A 67 10.10 -0.75 9.60
CA GLU A 67 10.11 -2.19 9.91
C GLU A 67 11.47 -2.84 9.60
N LEU A 68 12.18 -2.33 8.59
CA LEU A 68 13.54 -2.74 8.26
C LEU A 68 14.60 -2.06 9.13
N GLU A 69 14.20 -1.27 10.12
CA GLU A 69 15.08 -0.55 11.06
C GLU A 69 16.12 0.34 10.34
N LEU A 70 15.74 0.92 9.20
CA LEU A 70 16.60 1.85 8.48
C LEU A 70 16.74 3.17 9.25
N ASP A 71 17.82 3.90 9.00
CA ASP A 71 18.06 5.17 9.66
C ASP A 71 17.02 6.24 9.24
N GLU A 72 16.88 7.28 10.06
CA GLU A 72 15.87 8.32 9.90
C GLU A 72 15.95 9.04 8.55
N GLN A 73 17.16 9.23 8.01
CA GLN A 73 17.34 9.86 6.71
C GLN A 73 16.86 8.93 5.59
N THR A 74 17.20 7.64 5.65
CA THR A 74 16.72 6.64 4.70
C THR A 74 15.19 6.44 4.78
N ILE A 75 14.59 6.53 5.97
CA ILE A 75 13.12 6.48 6.15
C ILE A 75 12.44 7.64 5.42
N ARG A 76 12.94 8.87 5.58
CA ARG A 76 12.42 10.04 4.85
C ARG A 76 12.60 9.90 3.35
N GLU A 77 13.76 9.41 2.93
CA GLU A 77 14.06 9.15 1.53
C GLU A 77 13.11 8.12 0.92
N ALA A 78 12.82 7.02 1.63
CA ALA A 78 11.85 6.01 1.20
C ALA A 78 10.46 6.60 1.00
N GLY A 79 9.99 7.42 1.94
CA GLY A 79 8.71 8.12 1.83
C GLY A 79 8.66 9.06 0.61
N ALA A 80 9.71 9.87 0.40
CA ALA A 80 9.81 10.76 -0.76
C ALA A 80 9.83 9.98 -2.08
N ALA A 81 10.59 8.88 -2.12
CA ALA A 81 10.68 8.00 -3.27
C ALA A 81 9.31 7.37 -3.60
N GLY A 82 8.58 6.90 -2.59
CA GLY A 82 7.22 6.38 -2.76
C GLY A 82 6.24 7.44 -3.28
N LEU A 83 6.37 8.70 -2.87
CA LEU A 83 5.52 9.79 -3.38
C LEU A 83 5.82 10.13 -4.86
N MET A 84 7.07 9.99 -5.29
CA MET A 84 7.54 10.48 -6.59
C MET A 84 7.78 9.40 -7.63
N HIS A 85 7.72 8.10 -7.27
CA HIS A 85 8.09 6.98 -8.16
C HIS A 85 7.42 7.04 -9.54
N ASP A 86 6.16 7.50 -9.57
CA ASP A 86 5.30 7.52 -10.73
C ASP A 86 5.25 8.86 -11.47
N ILE A 87 6.11 9.83 -11.13
CA ILE A 87 6.03 11.19 -11.68
C ILE A 87 6.17 11.23 -13.21
N GLY A 88 6.88 10.27 -13.80
CA GLY A 88 7.01 10.12 -15.25
C GLY A 88 5.69 9.84 -15.96
N LYS A 89 4.67 9.30 -15.27
CA LYS A 89 3.33 9.13 -15.84
C LYS A 89 2.69 10.45 -16.25
N SER A 90 3.20 11.58 -15.74
CA SER A 90 2.80 12.91 -16.21
C SER A 90 3.07 13.13 -17.70
N LEU A 91 4.13 12.54 -18.26
CA LEU A 91 4.49 12.68 -19.69
C LEU A 91 3.76 11.69 -20.61
N MET A 92 3.06 10.71 -20.03
CA MET A 92 2.29 9.73 -20.81
C MET A 92 1.10 10.38 -21.53
N ARG A 93 0.72 9.80 -22.67
CA ARG A 93 -0.50 10.19 -23.38
C ARG A 93 -1.74 9.88 -22.51
N LEU A 94 -2.70 10.81 -22.51
CA LEU A 94 -3.88 10.71 -21.64
C LEU A 94 -4.83 9.57 -21.98
N ASP A 95 -4.92 9.22 -23.26
CA ASP A 95 -5.74 8.11 -23.74
C ASP A 95 -5.23 6.77 -23.21
N VAL A 96 -3.91 6.61 -23.10
CA VAL A 96 -3.27 5.45 -22.46
C VAL A 96 -3.40 5.52 -20.94
N LEU A 97 -3.06 6.67 -20.35
CA LEU A 97 -3.05 6.84 -18.89
C LEU A 97 -4.44 6.66 -18.26
N ASN A 98 -5.50 7.15 -18.91
CA ASN A 98 -6.88 7.10 -18.42
C ASN A 98 -7.70 5.97 -19.04
N LYS A 99 -7.07 5.01 -19.72
CA LYS A 99 -7.77 3.98 -20.49
C LYS A 99 -8.76 3.20 -19.62
N PRO A 100 -10.01 3.02 -20.08
CA PRO A 100 -10.98 2.14 -19.46
C PRO A 100 -10.65 0.64 -19.55
N GLY A 101 -9.75 0.13 -18.70
CA GLY A 101 -9.47 -1.30 -18.60
C GLY A 101 -8.00 -1.67 -18.80
N LYS A 102 -7.76 -2.86 -19.36
CA LYS A 102 -6.39 -3.35 -19.59
C LYS A 102 -5.75 -2.63 -20.77
N LEU A 103 -4.47 -2.31 -20.64
CA LEU A 103 -3.65 -1.87 -21.76
C LEU A 103 -3.43 -3.02 -22.73
N THR A 104 -3.38 -2.69 -24.02
CA THR A 104 -2.85 -3.54 -25.09
C THR A 104 -1.34 -3.72 -24.92
N ALA A 105 -0.73 -4.63 -25.66
CA ALA A 105 0.72 -4.83 -25.61
C ALA A 105 1.47 -3.56 -26.03
N GLU A 106 1.00 -2.89 -27.07
CA GLU A 106 1.59 -1.67 -27.62
C GLU A 106 1.46 -0.50 -26.63
N GLU A 107 0.29 -0.33 -26.01
CA GLU A 107 0.08 0.67 -24.96
C GLU A 107 0.91 0.39 -23.70
N PHE A 108 1.14 -0.90 -23.40
CA PHE A 108 1.99 -1.29 -22.28
C PHE A 108 3.46 -0.95 -22.54
N GLU A 109 3.97 -1.10 -23.77
CA GLU A 109 5.31 -0.63 -24.13
C GLU A 109 5.45 0.89 -23.99
N ILE A 110 4.41 1.66 -24.31
CA ILE A 110 4.40 3.11 -24.05
C ILE A 110 4.46 3.38 -22.54
N ALA A 111 3.67 2.63 -21.75
CA ALA A 111 3.66 2.79 -20.30
C ALA A 111 5.02 2.46 -19.67
N LYS A 112 5.80 1.52 -20.22
CA LYS A 112 7.14 1.17 -19.71
C LYS A 112 8.17 2.29 -19.80
N ILE A 113 7.89 3.38 -20.51
CA ILE A 113 8.80 4.53 -20.66
C ILE A 113 8.79 5.43 -19.41
N HIS A 114 7.70 5.43 -18.63
CA HIS A 114 7.55 6.36 -17.52
C HIS A 114 8.64 6.30 -16.43
N PRO A 115 9.33 5.17 -16.15
CA PRO A 115 10.43 5.17 -15.18
C PRO A 115 11.60 6.05 -15.64
N GLU A 116 11.99 5.95 -16.92
CA GLU A 116 13.05 6.79 -17.48
C GLU A 116 12.64 8.27 -17.52
N ASP A 117 11.39 8.54 -17.90
CA ASP A 117 10.85 9.91 -17.89
C ASP A 117 10.80 10.49 -16.48
N GLY A 118 10.42 9.67 -15.49
CA GLY A 118 10.43 10.06 -14.08
C GLY A 118 11.82 10.43 -13.60
N TRP A 119 12.82 9.61 -13.94
CA TRP A 119 14.22 9.89 -13.64
C TRP A 119 14.70 11.21 -14.28
N ARG A 120 14.40 11.42 -15.58
CA ARG A 120 14.78 12.65 -16.31
C ARG A 120 14.15 13.90 -15.68
N LEU A 121 12.87 13.83 -15.30
CA LEU A 121 12.15 14.93 -14.65
C LEU A 121 12.74 15.30 -13.29
N LEU A 122 13.24 14.30 -12.56
CA LEU A 122 13.74 14.46 -11.20
C LEU A 122 15.23 14.84 -11.13
N GLN A 123 16.02 14.57 -12.18
CA GLN A 123 17.47 14.83 -12.21
C GLN A 123 17.82 16.30 -11.90
N GLY A 124 16.93 17.24 -12.22
CA GLY A 124 17.08 18.68 -11.93
C GLY A 124 16.34 19.19 -10.70
N ALA A 125 15.67 18.32 -9.93
CA ALA A 125 14.72 18.72 -8.88
C ALA A 125 15.32 18.77 -7.46
N ASN A 126 16.65 18.62 -7.33
CA ASN A 126 17.37 18.52 -6.05
C ASN A 126 16.78 17.43 -5.12
N VAL A 127 16.56 16.24 -5.67
CA VAL A 127 16.18 15.04 -4.92
C VAL A 127 17.40 14.16 -4.66
N SER A 128 17.29 13.27 -3.68
CA SER A 128 18.35 12.33 -3.36
C SER A 128 18.51 11.23 -4.43
N ALA A 129 19.65 10.56 -4.42
CA ALA A 129 19.94 9.49 -5.36
C ALA A 129 18.93 8.32 -5.24
N GLY A 130 18.48 7.98 -4.03
CA GLY A 130 17.50 6.91 -3.83
C GLY A 130 16.15 7.22 -4.46
N VAL A 131 15.70 8.49 -4.45
CA VAL A 131 14.47 8.91 -5.14
C VAL A 131 14.60 8.73 -6.65
N LEU A 132 15.75 9.11 -7.23
CA LEU A 132 16.04 8.90 -8.65
C LEU A 132 16.04 7.41 -9.01
N GLN A 133 16.72 6.59 -8.21
CA GLN A 133 16.81 5.15 -8.43
C GLN A 133 15.44 4.47 -8.34
N VAL A 134 14.58 4.88 -7.42
CA VAL A 134 13.21 4.35 -7.31
C VAL A 134 12.37 4.74 -8.52
N ALA A 135 12.40 6.01 -8.94
CA ALA A 135 11.67 6.43 -10.14
C ALA A 135 12.06 5.59 -11.36
N LEU A 136 13.35 5.26 -11.52
CA LEU A 136 13.87 4.47 -12.63
C LEU A 136 13.62 2.96 -12.51
N HIS A 137 13.67 2.38 -11.30
CA HIS A 137 13.78 0.93 -11.11
C HIS A 137 12.66 0.26 -10.30
N HIS A 138 11.62 0.98 -9.89
CA HIS A 138 10.52 0.38 -9.09
C HIS A 138 9.73 -0.73 -9.83
N HIS A 139 9.94 -0.90 -11.14
CA HIS A 139 9.37 -1.98 -11.94
C HIS A 139 10.36 -3.10 -12.30
N GLU A 140 11.60 -3.03 -11.79
CA GLU A 140 12.52 -4.15 -11.84
C GLU A 140 12.01 -5.29 -10.94
N LYS A 141 12.34 -6.52 -11.31
CA LYS A 141 11.95 -7.73 -10.57
C LYS A 141 13.18 -8.55 -10.25
N VAL A 142 13.18 -9.22 -9.11
CA VAL A 142 14.36 -9.94 -8.62
C VAL A 142 14.85 -11.02 -9.60
N ASP A 143 13.95 -11.61 -10.39
CA ASP A 143 14.25 -12.56 -11.46
C ASP A 143 14.81 -11.96 -12.77
N GLY A 144 14.92 -10.63 -12.88
CA GLY A 144 15.37 -9.93 -14.09
C GLY A 144 14.30 -9.81 -15.19
N SER A 145 13.06 -10.21 -14.95
CA SER A 145 11.96 -10.08 -15.93
C SER A 145 11.30 -8.68 -15.94
N GLY A 146 11.79 -7.77 -15.09
CA GLY A 146 11.30 -6.39 -14.96
C GLY A 146 11.77 -5.45 -16.08
N TYR A 147 11.60 -4.15 -15.85
CA TYR A 147 11.99 -3.08 -16.77
C TYR A 147 12.37 -1.81 -15.97
N PRO A 148 13.12 -0.85 -16.56
CA PRO A 148 13.59 -0.79 -17.96
C PRO A 148 14.88 -1.56 -18.25
N HIS A 149 15.73 -1.81 -17.27
CA HIS A 149 17.09 -2.33 -17.47
C HIS A 149 17.24 -3.82 -17.19
N LYS A 150 16.19 -4.49 -16.70
CA LYS A 150 16.18 -5.94 -16.41
C LYS A 150 17.22 -6.31 -15.37
N LEU A 151 17.37 -5.45 -14.36
CA LEU A 151 18.23 -5.72 -13.21
C LEU A 151 17.67 -6.90 -12.41
N SER A 152 18.55 -7.69 -11.79
CA SER A 152 18.19 -8.87 -11.02
C SER A 152 18.83 -8.85 -9.64
N GLY A 153 18.14 -9.42 -8.65
CA GLY A 153 18.66 -9.55 -7.28
C GLY A 153 19.18 -8.23 -6.70
N ASP A 154 20.39 -8.27 -6.16
CA ASP A 154 21.02 -7.13 -5.50
C ASP A 154 21.50 -6.02 -6.43
N ALA A 155 21.47 -6.24 -7.75
CA ALA A 155 21.69 -5.16 -8.72
C ALA A 155 20.56 -4.12 -8.66
N ILE A 156 19.38 -4.50 -8.16
CA ILE A 156 18.25 -3.59 -7.93
C ILE A 156 18.49 -2.86 -6.60
N PRO A 157 18.54 -1.51 -6.59
CA PRO A 157 18.71 -0.73 -5.37
C PRO A 157 17.68 -1.09 -4.30
N LEU A 158 18.09 -1.06 -3.02
CA LEU A 158 17.24 -1.44 -1.88
C LEU A 158 15.87 -0.74 -1.90
N LEU A 159 15.86 0.59 -2.03
CA LEU A 159 14.62 1.36 -2.06
C LEU A 159 13.75 1.03 -3.28
N ALA A 160 14.34 0.64 -4.42
CA ALA A 160 13.59 0.22 -5.60
C ALA A 160 12.94 -1.16 -5.39
N ARG A 161 13.64 -2.10 -4.74
CA ARG A 161 13.04 -3.39 -4.32
C ARG A 161 11.90 -3.19 -3.32
N MET A 162 12.04 -2.25 -2.39
CA MET A 162 10.95 -1.85 -1.49
C MET A 162 9.76 -1.25 -2.25
N ALA A 163 10.02 -0.33 -3.19
CA ALA A 163 8.99 0.32 -3.99
C ALA A 163 8.20 -0.68 -4.84
N ALA A 164 8.85 -1.68 -5.43
CA ALA A 164 8.20 -2.73 -6.19
C ALA A 164 7.14 -3.49 -5.37
N VAL A 165 7.42 -3.78 -4.09
CA VAL A 165 6.46 -4.43 -3.19
C VAL A 165 5.30 -3.49 -2.86
N CYS A 166 5.62 -2.24 -2.46
CA CYS A 166 4.63 -1.25 -2.04
C CYS A 166 3.67 -0.83 -3.17
N ASP A 167 4.22 -0.57 -4.37
CA ASP A 167 3.45 -0.19 -5.57
C ASP A 167 2.47 -1.29 -5.95
N VAL A 168 2.95 -2.53 -6.12
CA VAL A 168 2.09 -3.67 -6.46
C VAL A 168 0.99 -3.85 -5.43
N TYR A 169 1.33 -3.82 -4.14
CA TYR A 169 0.34 -4.03 -3.09
C TYR A 169 -0.77 -2.97 -3.14
N ASP A 170 -0.43 -1.68 -3.23
CA ASP A 170 -1.45 -0.63 -3.37
C ASP A 170 -2.22 -0.79 -4.68
N ALA A 171 -1.55 -1.10 -5.80
CA ALA A 171 -2.16 -1.25 -7.10
C ALA A 171 -3.23 -2.35 -7.16
N VAL A 172 -3.06 -3.46 -6.41
CA VAL A 172 -4.03 -4.57 -6.36
C VAL A 172 -5.07 -4.42 -5.26
N THR A 173 -4.78 -3.66 -4.20
CA THR A 173 -5.73 -3.40 -3.09
C THR A 173 -6.53 -2.11 -3.25
N SER A 174 -6.26 -1.33 -4.30
CA SER A 174 -7.03 -0.14 -4.66
C SER A 174 -8.23 -0.46 -5.55
N ASP A 175 -9.37 0.16 -5.26
CA ASP A 175 -10.51 0.16 -6.18
C ASP A 175 -10.16 0.95 -7.45
N ARG A 176 -10.38 0.31 -8.61
CA ARG A 176 -10.28 0.93 -9.92
C ARG A 176 -11.67 0.93 -10.56
N PRO A 177 -12.01 1.89 -11.44
CA PRO A 177 -13.31 1.92 -12.11
C PRO A 177 -13.68 0.62 -12.85
N TYR A 178 -12.67 -0.22 -13.16
CA TYR A 178 -12.83 -1.48 -13.91
C TYR A 178 -12.44 -2.73 -13.11
N LYS A 179 -12.05 -2.60 -11.84
CA LYS A 179 -11.57 -3.73 -11.02
C LYS A 179 -11.82 -3.46 -9.54
N ALA A 180 -12.58 -4.34 -8.91
CA ALA A 180 -12.73 -4.34 -7.45
C ALA A 180 -11.38 -4.62 -6.77
N ALA A 181 -11.10 -3.87 -5.71
CA ALA A 181 -9.95 -4.07 -4.84
C ALA A 181 -9.86 -5.52 -4.36
N TRP A 182 -8.65 -6.06 -4.32
CA TRP A 182 -8.40 -7.32 -3.63
C TRP A 182 -8.46 -7.08 -2.11
N GLN A 183 -9.06 -8.03 -1.39
CA GLN A 183 -8.93 -8.05 0.06
C GLN A 183 -7.43 -8.15 0.42
N PRO A 184 -6.94 -7.40 1.43
CA PRO A 184 -5.52 -7.39 1.81
C PRO A 184 -4.89 -8.77 1.95
N VAL A 185 -5.57 -9.69 2.65
CA VAL A 185 -5.10 -11.08 2.83
C VAL A 185 -4.99 -11.83 1.51
N LYS A 186 -5.94 -11.62 0.59
CA LYS A 186 -5.88 -12.20 -0.76
C LYS A 186 -4.70 -11.61 -1.55
N ALA A 187 -4.44 -10.31 -1.42
CA ALA A 187 -3.31 -9.67 -2.08
C ALA A 187 -1.98 -10.23 -1.60
N LEU A 188 -1.74 -10.28 -0.28
CA LEU A 188 -0.51 -10.84 0.28
C LEU A 188 -0.30 -12.30 -0.14
N ARG A 189 -1.36 -13.14 -0.08
CA ARG A 189 -1.28 -14.55 -0.54
C ARG A 189 -0.94 -14.67 -2.03
N SER A 190 -1.54 -13.82 -2.85
CA SER A 190 -1.29 -13.84 -4.30
C SER A 190 0.13 -13.38 -4.61
N MET A 191 0.59 -12.29 -3.99
CA MET A 191 1.96 -11.79 -4.13
C MET A 191 3.00 -12.83 -3.68
N ALA A 192 2.73 -13.52 -2.57
CA ALA A 192 3.59 -14.59 -2.06
C ALA A 192 3.69 -15.81 -3.00
N SER A 193 2.67 -16.03 -3.85
CA SER A 193 2.66 -17.12 -4.83
C SER A 193 3.43 -16.81 -6.11
N TRP A 194 3.86 -15.58 -6.33
CA TRP A 194 4.62 -15.20 -7.51
C TRP A 194 6.09 -15.54 -7.31
N GLU A 195 6.59 -16.47 -8.11
CA GLU A 195 7.99 -16.88 -8.04
C GLU A 195 8.92 -15.73 -8.42
N ALA A 196 9.88 -15.45 -7.54
CA ALA A 196 11.02 -14.55 -7.76
C ALA A 196 10.69 -13.11 -8.25
N HIS A 197 9.44 -12.65 -8.10
CA HIS A 197 9.07 -11.26 -8.38
C HIS A 197 9.66 -10.28 -7.36
N PHE A 198 9.67 -10.65 -6.07
CA PHE A 198 10.08 -9.78 -4.97
C PHE A 198 11.26 -10.35 -4.21
N ASP A 199 12.01 -9.45 -3.58
CA ASP A 199 12.99 -9.81 -2.57
C ASP A 199 12.28 -10.43 -1.36
N LYS A 200 12.69 -11.64 -0.97
CA LYS A 200 12.01 -12.42 0.08
C LYS A 200 12.13 -11.75 1.45
N THR A 201 13.26 -11.13 1.76
CA THR A 201 13.50 -10.47 3.04
C THR A 201 12.65 -9.21 3.15
N ILE A 202 12.64 -8.40 2.08
CA ILE A 202 11.83 -7.18 2.01
C ILE A 202 10.34 -7.51 2.02
N PHE A 203 9.91 -8.52 1.27
CA PHE A 203 8.51 -8.94 1.25
C PHE A 203 8.06 -9.49 2.62
N ALA A 204 8.91 -10.25 3.32
CA ALA A 204 8.61 -10.71 4.68
C ALA A 204 8.46 -9.54 5.67
N ALA A 205 9.34 -8.54 5.61
CA ALA A 205 9.21 -7.31 6.40
C ALA A 205 7.91 -6.56 6.05
N PHE A 206 7.58 -6.44 4.76
CA PHE A 206 6.32 -5.82 4.34
C PHE A 206 5.09 -6.54 4.92
N VAL A 207 5.07 -7.88 4.92
CA VAL A 207 3.99 -8.66 5.53
C VAL A 207 3.87 -8.38 7.04
N LYS A 208 4.98 -8.24 7.76
CA LYS A 208 4.96 -7.87 9.19
C LYS A 208 4.38 -6.47 9.40
N CYS A 209 4.77 -5.52 8.57
CA CYS A 209 4.28 -4.13 8.62
C CYS A 209 2.75 -4.05 8.43
N ILE A 210 2.22 -4.78 7.43
CA ILE A 210 0.79 -4.82 7.11
C ILE A 210 -0.01 -5.62 8.16
N GLY A 211 0.62 -6.60 8.81
CA GLY A 211 0.00 -7.55 9.70
C GLY A 211 -0.67 -8.71 8.97
N ILE A 212 -0.81 -9.86 9.64
CA ILE A 212 -1.44 -11.07 9.06
C ILE A 212 -2.93 -10.81 8.79
N TYR A 213 -3.55 -10.00 9.64
CA TYR A 213 -4.96 -9.61 9.54
C TYR A 213 -5.05 -8.09 9.49
N PRO A 214 -4.94 -7.46 8.32
CA PRO A 214 -4.89 -6.00 8.23
C PRO A 214 -6.13 -5.36 8.83
N VAL A 215 -6.00 -4.15 9.36
CA VAL A 215 -7.13 -3.40 9.92
C VAL A 215 -8.31 -3.36 8.92
N GLY A 216 -9.55 -3.42 9.41
CA GLY A 216 -10.76 -3.56 8.59
C GLY A 216 -11.05 -4.97 8.08
N THR A 217 -10.15 -5.95 8.26
CA THR A 217 -10.43 -7.35 7.88
C THR A 217 -11.55 -7.92 8.75
N LEU A 218 -12.54 -8.55 8.10
CA LEU A 218 -13.57 -9.33 8.78
C LEU A 218 -13.01 -10.71 9.12
N VAL A 219 -13.07 -11.07 10.40
CA VAL A 219 -12.54 -12.34 10.91
C VAL A 219 -13.60 -13.08 11.72
N ARG A 220 -13.59 -14.40 11.63
CA ARG A 220 -14.30 -15.28 12.57
C ARG A 220 -13.35 -15.69 13.67
N LEU A 221 -13.83 -15.57 14.90
CA LEU A 221 -13.14 -16.01 16.10
C LEU A 221 -13.57 -17.42 16.52
N GLU A 222 -12.75 -18.10 17.31
CA GLU A 222 -13.02 -19.46 17.83
C GLU A 222 -14.30 -19.52 18.65
N SER A 223 -14.63 -18.43 19.36
CA SER A 223 -15.91 -18.24 20.06
C SER A 223 -17.14 -18.20 19.15
N ARG A 224 -16.96 -18.35 17.83
CA ARG A 224 -17.98 -18.25 16.78
C ARG A 224 -18.57 -16.85 16.64
N HIS A 225 -17.85 -15.82 17.10
CA HIS A 225 -18.18 -14.43 16.81
C HIS A 225 -17.49 -13.95 15.54
N LEU A 226 -18.13 -13.01 14.86
CA LEU A 226 -17.49 -12.18 13.86
C LEU A 226 -16.97 -10.91 14.51
N ALA A 227 -15.79 -10.51 14.06
CA ALA A 227 -15.12 -9.31 14.51
C ALA A 227 -14.42 -8.60 13.36
N VAL A 228 -14.19 -7.31 13.54
CA VAL A 228 -13.42 -6.47 12.62
C VAL A 228 -12.09 -6.15 13.27
N VAL A 229 -10.99 -6.26 12.52
CA VAL A 229 -9.68 -5.84 13.03
C VAL A 229 -9.63 -4.31 13.14
N LEU A 230 -9.32 -3.79 14.32
CA LEU A 230 -9.19 -2.35 14.59
C LEU A 230 -7.73 -1.89 14.60
N ASP A 231 -6.82 -2.69 15.14
CA ASP A 231 -5.40 -2.35 15.26
C ASP A 231 -4.52 -3.60 15.32
N GLN A 232 -3.21 -3.46 15.08
CA GLN A 232 -2.24 -4.55 15.20
C GLN A 232 -1.43 -4.46 16.50
N ASN A 233 -1.08 -5.61 17.07
CA ASN A 233 -0.11 -5.67 18.16
C ASN A 233 1.29 -5.90 17.59
N ARG A 234 2.25 -5.02 17.92
CA ARG A 234 3.64 -5.08 17.40
C ARG A 234 4.36 -6.39 17.71
N GLY A 235 4.12 -6.98 18.89
CA GLY A 235 4.75 -8.24 19.33
C GLY A 235 3.98 -9.51 18.94
N ALA A 236 2.74 -9.38 18.45
CA ALA A 236 1.83 -10.51 18.23
C ALA A 236 0.95 -10.28 16.99
N ILE A 237 1.56 -10.29 15.80
CA ILE A 237 0.92 -9.99 14.51
C ILE A 237 -0.25 -10.93 14.13
N SER A 238 -0.39 -12.09 14.79
CA SER A 238 -1.50 -13.02 14.62
C SER A 238 -2.67 -12.77 15.58
N ALA A 239 -2.48 -11.90 16.58
CA ALA A 239 -3.42 -11.61 17.64
C ALA A 239 -3.73 -10.11 17.71
N PRO A 240 -4.39 -9.51 16.71
CA PRO A 240 -4.68 -8.08 16.66
C PRO A 240 -5.74 -7.63 17.68
N VAL A 241 -5.98 -6.32 17.75
CA VAL A 241 -7.15 -5.74 18.43
C VAL A 241 -8.35 -5.81 17.51
N VAL A 242 -9.46 -6.38 17.97
CA VAL A 242 -10.67 -6.62 17.16
C VAL A 242 -11.93 -6.11 17.85
N LYS A 243 -12.94 -5.68 17.09
CA LYS A 243 -14.29 -5.35 17.59
C LYS A 243 -15.25 -6.48 17.25
N LYS A 244 -15.65 -7.28 18.24
CA LYS A 244 -16.71 -8.30 18.08
C LYS A 244 -18.04 -7.60 17.90
N PHE A 245 -18.90 -8.09 17.00
CA PHE A 245 -20.20 -7.45 16.74
C PHE A 245 -21.33 -8.41 16.35
N PHE A 246 -21.03 -9.67 16.01
CA PHE A 246 -22.07 -10.63 15.60
C PHE A 246 -21.75 -12.05 16.06
N SER A 247 -22.76 -12.82 16.47
CA SER A 247 -22.62 -14.23 16.85
C SER A 247 -23.13 -15.14 15.72
N THR A 248 -22.25 -15.97 15.17
CA THR A 248 -22.61 -16.95 14.14
C THR A 248 -23.32 -18.18 14.71
N LYS A 249 -23.28 -18.38 16.03
CA LYS A 249 -23.99 -19.46 16.72
C LYS A 249 -25.49 -19.15 16.86
N SER A 250 -25.83 -17.91 17.22
CA SER A 250 -27.22 -17.45 17.38
C SER A 250 -27.76 -16.70 16.16
N ASN A 251 -26.91 -16.43 15.17
CA ASN A 251 -27.22 -15.64 13.98
C ASN A 251 -27.82 -14.26 14.31
N GLN A 252 -27.24 -13.59 15.30
CA GLN A 252 -27.72 -12.29 15.79
C GLN A 252 -26.55 -11.34 16.08
N PRO A 253 -26.77 -10.01 15.95
CA PRO A 253 -25.85 -9.01 16.46
C PRO A 253 -25.60 -9.18 17.96
N VAL A 254 -24.40 -8.85 18.41
CA VAL A 254 -24.05 -8.75 19.83
C VAL A 254 -23.66 -7.33 20.17
N ILE A 255 -23.68 -6.97 21.45
CA ILE A 255 -23.17 -5.68 21.91
C ILE A 255 -21.70 -5.57 21.48
N PRO A 256 -21.32 -4.53 20.70
CA PRO A 256 -19.97 -4.45 20.19
C PRO A 256 -18.94 -4.33 21.32
N HIS A 257 -17.90 -5.16 21.27
CA HIS A 257 -16.88 -5.22 22.31
C HIS A 257 -15.49 -5.28 21.69
N VAL A 258 -14.62 -4.35 22.07
CA VAL A 258 -13.21 -4.33 21.65
C VAL A 258 -12.40 -5.30 22.48
N LEU A 259 -11.68 -6.19 21.82
CA LEU A 259 -10.86 -7.23 22.41
C LEU A 259 -9.45 -7.15 21.85
N ASN A 260 -8.45 -6.99 22.71
CA ASN A 260 -7.05 -7.20 22.33
C ASN A 260 -6.73 -8.69 22.45
N LEU A 261 -6.56 -9.39 21.32
CA LEU A 261 -6.37 -10.84 21.30
C LEU A 261 -5.03 -11.29 21.92
N GLU A 262 -4.01 -10.43 21.94
CA GLU A 262 -2.73 -10.71 22.63
C GLU A 262 -2.92 -10.77 24.15
N LYS A 263 -3.62 -9.77 24.72
CA LYS A 263 -3.84 -9.67 26.17
C LYS A 263 -4.92 -10.60 26.69
N ALA A 264 -5.73 -11.17 25.80
CA ALA A 264 -6.89 -11.98 26.15
C ALA A 264 -6.57 -13.41 26.64
N GLN A 265 -5.29 -13.74 26.88
CA GLN A 265 -4.80 -15.03 27.41
C GLN A 265 -5.43 -16.27 26.75
N GLY A 266 -5.71 -16.23 25.44
CA GLY A 266 -6.28 -17.37 24.71
C GLY A 266 -7.79 -17.56 24.87
N SER A 267 -8.52 -16.61 25.47
CA SER A 267 -9.99 -16.66 25.54
C SER A 267 -10.68 -16.59 24.18
N ASP A 268 -9.99 -16.12 23.14
CA ASP A 268 -10.44 -16.19 21.77
C ASP A 268 -9.25 -16.05 20.80
N ARG A 269 -9.42 -16.56 19.57
CA ARG A 269 -8.42 -16.42 18.49
C ARG A 269 -9.08 -16.39 17.13
N ILE A 270 -8.41 -15.79 16.14
CA ILE A 270 -8.89 -15.79 14.76
C ILE A 270 -8.75 -17.20 14.19
N VAL A 271 -9.88 -17.79 13.78
CA VAL A 271 -9.90 -19.11 13.12
C VAL A 271 -9.90 -18.99 11.61
N ARG A 272 -10.50 -17.93 11.05
CA ARG A 272 -10.45 -17.64 9.61
C ARG A 272 -10.83 -16.20 9.29
N VAL A 273 -10.40 -15.75 8.11
CA VAL A 273 -10.89 -14.54 7.45
C VAL A 273 -12.22 -14.86 6.77
N GLU A 274 -13.17 -13.94 6.83
CA GLU A 274 -14.50 -14.07 6.22
C GLU A 274 -14.66 -13.08 5.08
N ASP A 275 -15.43 -13.46 4.05
CA ASP A 275 -15.84 -12.52 3.01
C ASP A 275 -17.09 -11.76 3.48
N PRO A 276 -17.04 -10.42 3.64
CA PRO A 276 -18.21 -9.63 4.03
C PRO A 276 -19.42 -9.85 3.13
N LYS A 277 -19.22 -10.16 1.83
CA LYS A 277 -20.31 -10.43 0.88
C LYS A 277 -21.12 -11.67 1.23
N ALA A 278 -20.53 -12.63 1.95
CA ALA A 278 -21.21 -13.85 2.36
C ALA A 278 -22.23 -13.63 3.49
N TRP A 279 -22.20 -12.46 4.15
CA TRP A 279 -22.97 -12.22 5.38
C TRP A 279 -24.15 -11.25 5.24
N ASN A 280 -24.36 -10.68 4.05
CA ASN A 280 -25.49 -9.81 3.71
C ASN A 280 -25.89 -8.82 4.83
N PHE A 281 -24.93 -8.13 5.46
CA PHE A 281 -25.25 -7.13 6.46
C PHE A 281 -25.71 -5.84 5.76
N PRO A 282 -26.95 -5.38 5.94
CA PRO A 282 -27.52 -4.27 5.17
C PRO A 282 -26.87 -2.90 5.45
N HIS A 283 -26.09 -2.76 6.54
CA HIS A 283 -25.41 -1.52 6.94
C HIS A 283 -23.97 -1.76 7.40
N LEU A 284 -23.23 -2.52 6.59
CA LEU A 284 -21.84 -2.93 6.82
C LEU A 284 -20.83 -1.77 6.86
N THR A 285 -21.15 -0.60 6.32
CA THR A 285 -20.24 0.55 6.28
C THR A 285 -20.48 1.57 7.39
N ASP A 286 -21.73 1.73 7.83
CA ASP A 286 -22.13 2.84 8.71
C ASP A 286 -21.79 2.57 10.19
N ASN A 287 -21.72 1.30 10.59
CA ASN A 287 -21.48 0.90 11.98
C ASN A 287 -20.01 0.57 12.31
N TRP A 288 -19.13 0.54 11.30
CA TRP A 288 -17.74 0.06 11.44
C TRP A 288 -16.77 1.17 11.84
N LEU A 289 -17.05 2.41 11.44
CA LEU A 289 -16.16 3.56 11.57
C LEU A 289 -16.54 4.53 12.70
N LEU A 290 -17.68 4.34 13.37
CA LEU A 290 -18.01 5.13 14.55
C LEU A 290 -17.18 4.62 15.74
N VAL A 291 -16.03 5.28 15.89
CA VAL A 291 -15.35 5.45 17.16
C VAL A 291 -16.28 6.29 18.03
N SER A 292 -16.91 5.67 19.02
CA SER A 292 -17.41 6.40 20.19
C SER A 292 -16.25 6.65 21.14
#